data_AF-A0A7R9JK91-F1
#
_entry.id   AF-A0A7R9JK91-F1
#
_cell.length_a   1.000
_cell.length_b   1.000
_cell.length_c   1.000
_cell.angle_alpha   90.00
_cell.angle_beta   90.00
_cell.angle_gamma   90.00
#
_symmetry.space_group_name_H-M   'P 1'
#
loop_
_entity.id
_entity.type
_entity.pdbx_description
1 polymer ?
#
loop_
_entity_poly.entity_id
_entity_poly.type
_entity_poly.pdbx_seq_one_letter_code
_entity_poly.pdbx_strand_id
1 'polypeptide(L)'
;QIVNIGSGVSVLAVYGPNNYKRISGTSLGGGTFLGLCCLLTGCNSFEEAIELATGGDNTCVDKLVKDIYGGDYDRFDLPGDLVASR
;
A
#
# COMPACT_ATOMS: atom_id res chain seq x y z
N GLN A 1 -1.43 -19.93 0.77
CA GLN A 1 -2.08 -18.73 1.35
C GLN A 1 -2.71 -17.93 0.22
N ILE A 2 -3.88 -17.35 0.43
CA ILE A 2 -4.57 -16.48 -0.53
C ILE A 2 -4.75 -15.10 0.10
N VAL A 3 -4.49 -14.04 -0.66
CA VAL A 3 -4.83 -12.66 -0.27
C VAL A 3 -5.82 -12.14 -1.30
N ASN A 4 -7.06 -11.91 -0.88
CA ASN A 4 -8.11 -11.37 -1.73
C ASN A 4 -8.22 -9.85 -1.49
N ILE A 5 -7.94 -9.06 -2.52
CA ILE A 5 -7.99 -7.59 -2.48
C ILE A 5 -9.20 -7.14 -3.27
N GLY A 6 -10.21 -6.64 -2.57
CA GLY A 6 -11.36 -5.94 -3.13
C GLY A 6 -11.44 -4.53 -2.53
N SER A 7 -12.62 -4.08 -2.13
CA SER A 7 -12.76 -2.81 -1.39
C SER A 7 -11.90 -2.78 -0.12
N GLY A 8 -11.85 -3.89 0.61
CA GLY A 8 -10.87 -4.19 1.67
C GLY A 8 -10.04 -5.43 1.31
N VAL A 9 -9.28 -5.96 2.27
CA VAL A 9 -8.41 -7.14 2.07
C VAL A 9 -8.78 -8.26 3.03
N SER A 10 -8.80 -9.49 2.51
CA SER A 10 -8.92 -10.71 3.32
C SER A 10 -7.74 -11.64 3.09
N VAL A 11 -7.16 -12.15 4.18
CA VAL A 11 -6.04 -13.09 4.13
C VAL A 11 -6.51 -14.46 4.61
N LEU A 12 -6.34 -15.48 3.75
CA LEU A 12 -6.74 -16.85 4.02
C LEU A 12 -5.51 -17.78 4.04
N ALA A 13 -5.37 -18.56 5.11
CA ALA A 13 -4.52 -19.73 5.12
C ALA A 13 -5.30 -20.89 4.47
N VAL A 14 -4.73 -21.50 3.44
CA VAL A 14 -5.35 -22.61 2.70
C VAL A 14 -4.46 -23.83 2.87
N TYR A 15 -5.04 -24.89 3.43
CA TYR A 15 -4.39 -26.16 3.75
C TYR A 15 -4.83 -27.30 2.81
N GLY A 16 -5.94 -27.11 2.08
CA GLY A 16 -6.45 -28.04 1.08
C GLY A 16 -7.76 -27.55 0.46
N PRO A 17 -8.33 -28.28 -0.51
CA PRO A 17 -9.50 -27.83 -1.29
C PRO A 17 -10.71 -27.41 -0.44
N ASN A 18 -10.95 -28.13 0.67
CA ASN A 18 -12.03 -27.84 1.62
C ASN A 18 -11.51 -27.46 3.02
N ASN A 19 -10.22 -27.16 3.14
CA ASN A 19 -9.59 -26.80 4.41
C ASN A 19 -8.88 -25.46 4.28
N TYR A 20 -9.56 -24.39 4.67
CA TYR A 20 -9.02 -23.05 4.67
C TYR A 20 -9.66 -22.20 5.78
N LYS A 21 -8.93 -21.18 6.23
CA LYS A 21 -9.38 -20.26 7.28
C LYS A 21 -8.96 -18.84 6.92
N ARG A 22 -9.88 -17.88 7.09
CA ARG A 22 -9.53 -16.46 7.10
C ARG A 22 -8.76 -16.17 8.39
N ILE A 23 -7.48 -15.82 8.24
CA ILE A 23 -6.56 -15.60 9.36
C ILE A 23 -6.41 -14.12 9.69
N SER A 24 -6.65 -13.23 8.73
CA SER A 24 -6.53 -11.78 8.93
C SER A 24 -7.26 -11.02 7.82
N GLY A 25 -7.17 -9.69 7.88
CA GLY A 25 -7.52 -8.78 6.81
C GLY A 25 -7.28 -7.33 7.25
N THR A 26 -7.44 -6.41 6.31
CA THR A 26 -7.37 -4.98 6.58
C THR A 26 -8.49 -4.26 5.85
N SER A 27 -8.98 -3.16 6.41
CA SER A 27 -9.88 -2.25 5.71
C SER A 27 -9.16 -1.45 4.62
N LEU A 28 -7.83 -1.37 4.66
CA LEU A 28 -6.99 -0.71 3.65
C LEU A 28 -6.88 -1.58 2.40
N GLY A 29 -7.81 -1.43 1.48
CA GLY A 29 -7.85 -2.16 0.21
C GLY A 29 -8.02 -1.23 -0.99
N GLY A 30 -8.55 -1.77 -2.10
CA GLY A 30 -8.77 -1.02 -3.34
C GLY A 30 -9.79 0.10 -3.18
N GLY A 31 -10.75 -0.03 -2.25
CA GLY A 31 -11.72 1.02 -1.95
C GLY A 31 -11.08 2.21 -1.24
N THR A 32 -10.10 1.97 -0.36
CA THR A 32 -9.31 3.03 0.27
C THR A 32 -8.43 3.74 -0.76
N PHE A 33 -7.74 2.98 -1.62
CA PHE A 33 -6.95 3.56 -2.71
C PHE A 33 -7.80 4.46 -3.60
N LEU A 34 -8.87 3.91 -4.20
CA LEU A 34 -9.71 4.66 -5.12
C LEU A 34 -10.38 5.86 -4.44
N GLY A 35 -10.92 5.67 -3.23
CA GLY A 35 -11.58 6.75 -2.49
C GLY A 35 -10.63 7.91 -2.17
N LEU A 36 -9.40 7.62 -1.73
CA LEU A 36 -8.40 8.66 -1.47
C LEU A 36 -7.93 9.33 -2.76
N CYS A 37 -7.70 8.58 -3.84
CA CYS A 37 -7.38 9.16 -5.15
C CYS A 37 -8.47 10.12 -5.61
N CYS A 38 -9.74 9.71 -5.62
CA CYS A 38 -10.85 10.58 -5.99
C CYS A 38 -10.89 11.87 -5.16
N LEU A 39 -10.69 11.77 -3.84
CA LEU A 39 -10.73 12.93 -2.94
C LEU A 39 -9.54 13.89 -3.12
N LEU A 40 -8.34 13.36 -3.40
CA LEU A 40 -7.10 14.14 -3.42
C LEU A 40 -6.73 14.65 -4.81
N THR A 41 -7.11 13.94 -5.87
CA THR A 41 -6.73 14.27 -7.26
C THR A 41 -7.93 14.64 -8.13
N GLY A 42 -9.15 14.29 -7.70
CA GLY A 42 -10.37 14.53 -8.46
C GLY A 42 -10.65 13.50 -9.57
N CYS A 43 -9.87 12.40 -9.65
CA CYS A 43 -10.12 11.34 -10.62
C CYS A 43 -11.48 10.66 -10.38
N ASN A 44 -12.09 10.12 -11.43
CA ASN A 44 -13.46 9.58 -11.39
C ASN A 44 -13.55 8.09 -11.73
N SER A 45 -12.44 7.46 -12.13
CA SER A 45 -12.36 6.01 -12.37
C SER A 45 -11.11 5.40 -11.76
N PHE A 46 -11.11 4.07 -11.65
CA PHE A 46 -9.95 3.34 -11.19
C PHE A 46 -8.79 3.43 -12.19
N GLU A 47 -9.10 3.38 -13.48
CA GLU A 47 -8.13 3.50 -14.56
C GLU A 47 -7.41 4.86 -14.53
N GLU A 48 -8.15 5.96 -14.36
CA GLU A 48 -7.57 7.30 -14.24
C GLU A 48 -6.67 7.42 -13.00
N ALA A 49 -7.08 6.82 -11.87
CA ALA A 49 -6.26 6.79 -10.67
C ALA A 49 -4.92 6.05 -10.89
N ILE A 50 -4.94 4.94 -11.65
CA ILE A 50 -3.73 4.19 -12.00
C ILE A 50 -2.85 4.97 -12.98
N GLU A 51 -3.43 5.64 -13.97
CA GLU A 51 -2.68 6.48 -14.90
C GLU A 51 -1.96 7.63 -14.19
N LEU A 52 -2.66 8.33 -13.28
CA LEU A 52 -2.07 9.38 -12.44
C LEU A 52 -0.94 8.83 -11.56
N ALA A 53 -1.15 7.67 -10.93
CA ALA A 53 -0.13 7.03 -10.09
C ALA A 53 1.11 6.61 -10.88
N THR A 54 0.94 6.18 -12.14
CA THR A 54 2.05 5.76 -13.01
C THR A 54 2.98 6.91 -13.38
N GLY A 55 2.44 8.13 -13.52
CA GLY A 55 3.22 9.34 -13.79
C GLY A 55 3.70 10.08 -12.54
N GLY A 56 3.32 9.65 -11.34
CA GLY A 56 3.63 10.31 -10.08
C GLY A 56 5.00 9.93 -9.51
N ASP A 57 5.50 10.75 -8.59
CA ASP A 57 6.67 10.46 -7.77
C ASP A 57 6.26 10.52 -6.29
N ASN A 58 6.26 9.38 -5.61
CA ASN A 58 5.83 9.30 -4.22
C ASN A 58 6.81 10.01 -3.27
N THR A 59 8.08 10.20 -3.65
CA THR A 59 9.09 10.84 -2.80
C THR A 59 8.84 12.34 -2.59
N CYS A 60 7.95 12.94 -3.38
CA CYS A 60 7.47 14.31 -3.19
C CYS A 60 6.45 14.45 -2.04
N VAL A 61 5.92 13.34 -1.53
CA VAL A 61 4.86 13.31 -0.49
C VAL A 61 5.29 12.45 0.70
N ASP A 62 5.79 11.25 0.44
CA ASP A 62 6.30 10.33 1.44
C ASP A 62 7.57 10.90 2.09
N LYS A 63 7.72 10.71 3.41
CA LYS A 63 9.00 10.93 4.08
C LYS A 63 9.81 9.65 4.10
N LEU A 64 11.04 9.70 3.60
CA LEU A 64 11.97 8.58 3.59
C LEU A 64 12.84 8.57 4.87
N VAL A 65 13.47 7.43 5.16
CA VAL A 65 14.41 7.28 6.28
C VAL A 65 15.53 8.31 6.19
N LYS A 66 16.09 8.55 4.98
CA LYS A 66 17.12 9.56 4.76
C LYS A 66 16.67 10.99 5.04
N ASP A 67 15.37 11.28 4.93
CA ASP A 67 14.84 12.61 5.24
C ASP A 67 14.78 12.86 6.76
N ILE A 68 14.85 11.80 7.56
CA ILE A 68 14.90 11.85 9.03
C ILE A 68 16.35 11.71 9.52
N TYR A 69 17.11 10.77 8.96
CA TYR A 69 18.43 10.35 9.47
C TYR A 69 19.62 10.84 8.61
N GLY A 70 19.37 11.49 7.47
CA GLY A 70 20.41 11.98 6.55
C GLY A 70 21.09 10.90 5.70
N GLY A 71 20.61 9.66 5.77
CA GLY A 71 21.15 8.48 5.08
C GLY A 71 20.44 7.21 5.55
N ASP A 72 21.12 6.08 5.49
CA ASP A 72 20.62 4.82 6.05
C ASP A 72 20.52 4.89 7.59
N TYR A 73 19.65 4.08 8.17
CA TYR A 73 19.60 3.87 9.62
C TYR A 73 20.20 2.52 9.99
N ASP A 74 21.54 2.48 9.99
CA ASP A 74 22.38 1.28 10.12
C ASP A 74 22.05 0.40 11.33
N ARG A 75 21.64 1.01 12.45
CA ARG A 75 21.37 0.29 13.70
C ARG A 75 20.33 -0.82 13.54
N PHE A 76 19.36 -0.61 12.64
CA PHE A 76 18.28 -1.54 12.38
C PHE A 76 18.23 -1.97 10.91
N ASP A 77 19.30 -1.71 10.15
CA ASP A 77 19.42 -2.08 8.74
C ASP A 77 18.26 -1.54 7.89
N LEU A 78 17.90 -0.26 8.09
CA LEU A 78 16.87 0.41 7.29
C LEU A 78 17.51 1.28 6.21
N PRO A 79 17.30 0.96 4.92
CA PRO A 79 17.79 1.77 3.80
C PRO A 79 17.22 3.20 3.83
N GLY A 80 18.01 4.18 3.40
CA GLY A 80 17.63 5.59 3.39
C GLY A 80 16.48 5.91 2.43
N ASP A 81 16.27 5.11 1.39
CA ASP A 81 15.16 5.22 0.43
C ASP A 81 13.87 4.53 0.90
N LEU A 82 13.90 3.82 2.03
CA LEU A 82 12.71 3.25 2.65
C LEU A 82 11.76 4.35 3.12
N VAL A 83 10.47 4.19 2.86
CA VAL A 83 9.44 5.10 3.39
C VAL A 83 9.33 4.95 4.90
N ALA A 84 9.57 6.05 5.63
CA ALA A 84 9.40 6.13 7.07
C ALA A 84 7.98 6.59 7.45
N SER A 85 7.36 7.47 6.65
CA SER A 85 5.97 7.89 6.80
C SER A 85 5.33 8.14 5.44
N ARG A 86 4.18 7.50 5.22
CA ARG A 86 3.24 7.81 4.13
C ARG A 86 2.18 8.82 4.56
#